data_AF-A0A2V5SXQ1-F1
#
_entry.id   AF-A0A2V5SXQ1-F1
#
_cell.length_a   1.000
_cell.length_b   1.000
_cell.length_c   1.000
_cell.angle_alpha   90.00
_cell.angle_beta   90.00
_cell.angle_gamma   90.00
#
_symmetry.space_group_name_H-M   'P 1'
#
loop_
_entity.id
_entity.type
_entity.pdbx_description
1 polymer ?
#
loop_
_entity_poly.entity_id
_entity_poly.type
_entity_poly.pdbx_seq_one_letter_code
_entity_poly.pdbx_strand_id
1 'polypeptide(L)'
;MGKLKKCLNWPLHRLARCVPGVAVRVRLHRWRGVQIGSNVFIGEEAYLENNYPECIQIGDNVQIGIRTIIMAHLRGPGRVIIEDDVYIGPNCVIAAAHARTIRIGTGAVIGALSAITTDVPPRALIRPASPEQVATVRQALATAGSYQEFLRGLAPLAGKEKENCVHCNATDQSE
;
A
#
# COMPACT_ATOMS: atom_id res chain seq x y z
N MET A 1 -24.26 -8.70 -6.55
CA MET A 1 -23.51 -9.98 -6.57
C MET A 1 -24.10 -10.95 -5.53
N GLY A 2 -24.51 -12.17 -5.92
CA GLY A 2 -25.26 -13.09 -5.05
C GLY A 2 -24.46 -13.65 -3.88
N LYS A 3 -25.12 -13.90 -2.73
CA LYS A 3 -24.49 -14.44 -1.49
C LYS A 3 -23.67 -15.72 -1.72
N LEU A 4 -24.13 -16.59 -2.63
CA LEU A 4 -23.47 -17.86 -2.95
C LEU A 4 -22.05 -17.70 -3.54
N LYS A 5 -21.84 -16.70 -4.41
CA LYS A 5 -20.50 -16.40 -4.98
C LYS A 5 -19.53 -15.88 -3.92
N LYS A 6 -20.02 -15.13 -2.93
CA LYS A 6 -19.19 -14.64 -1.82
C LYS A 6 -18.71 -15.78 -0.92
N CYS A 7 -19.56 -16.75 -0.63
CA CYS A 7 -19.20 -17.94 0.14
C CYS A 7 -18.13 -18.79 -0.57
N LEU A 8 -18.20 -18.90 -1.91
CA LEU A 8 -17.21 -19.62 -2.71
C LEU A 8 -15.88 -18.86 -2.87
N ASN A 9 -15.93 -17.51 -2.88
CA ASN A 9 -14.74 -16.67 -3.00
C ASN A 9 -13.81 -16.75 -1.80
N TRP A 10 -14.36 -16.96 -0.60
CA TRP A 10 -13.58 -17.03 0.64
C TRP A 10 -12.56 -18.19 0.66
N PRO A 11 -12.94 -19.47 0.44
CA PRO A 11 -11.96 -20.57 0.42
C PRO A 11 -11.00 -20.44 -0.77
N LEU A 12 -11.48 -20.02 -1.95
CA LEU A 12 -10.63 -19.77 -3.11
C LEU A 12 -9.58 -18.68 -2.85
N HIS A 13 -9.93 -17.65 -2.07
CA HIS A 13 -8.99 -16.60 -1.68
C HIS A 13 -7.90 -17.13 -0.76
N ARG A 14 -8.31 -17.92 0.24
CA ARG A 14 -7.39 -18.54 1.17
C ARG A 14 -6.39 -19.44 0.44
N LEU A 15 -6.88 -20.25 -0.51
CA LEU A 15 -6.04 -21.10 -1.33
C LEU A 15 -5.10 -20.30 -2.23
N ALA A 16 -5.59 -19.26 -2.91
CA ALA A 16 -4.75 -18.43 -3.78
C ALA A 16 -3.55 -17.81 -3.02
N ARG A 17 -3.77 -17.40 -1.78
CA ARG A 17 -2.74 -16.81 -0.93
C ARG A 17 -1.64 -17.79 -0.49
N CYS A 18 -1.97 -19.07 -0.35
CA CYS A 18 -1.08 -20.07 0.26
C CYS A 18 -0.56 -21.14 -0.73
N VAL A 19 -1.19 -21.32 -1.89
CA VAL A 19 -0.80 -22.41 -2.81
C VAL A 19 0.58 -22.14 -3.41
N PRO A 20 1.48 -23.14 -3.46
CA PRO A 20 2.72 -23.03 -4.22
C PRO A 20 2.41 -22.99 -5.72
N GLY A 21 3.19 -22.20 -6.47
CA GLY A 21 3.08 -22.10 -7.93
C GLY A 21 2.29 -20.88 -8.42
N VAL A 22 3.00 -20.02 -9.16
CA VAL A 22 2.49 -18.74 -9.70
C VAL A 22 1.28 -18.96 -10.62
N ALA A 23 1.36 -19.94 -11.53
CA ALA A 23 0.31 -20.20 -12.50
C ALA A 23 -1.03 -20.60 -11.82
N VAL A 24 -0.96 -21.45 -10.79
CA VAL A 24 -2.15 -21.87 -10.03
C VAL A 24 -2.76 -20.68 -9.30
N ARG A 25 -1.92 -19.87 -8.64
CA ARG A 25 -2.35 -18.65 -7.93
C ARG A 25 -3.06 -17.66 -8.85
N VAL A 26 -2.46 -17.35 -10.00
CA VAL A 26 -3.06 -16.45 -11.00
C VAL A 26 -4.40 -17.01 -11.50
N ARG A 27 -4.47 -18.32 -11.78
CA ARG A 27 -5.73 -18.98 -12.20
C ARG A 27 -6.82 -18.87 -11.14
N LEU A 28 -6.50 -19.08 -9.86
CA LEU A 28 -7.44 -18.91 -8.75
C LEU A 28 -7.93 -17.45 -8.63
N HIS A 29 -7.05 -16.47 -8.84
CA HIS A 29 -7.45 -15.07 -8.85
C HIS A 29 -8.30 -14.68 -10.08
N ARG A 30 -8.08 -15.30 -11.24
CA ARG A 30 -9.01 -15.14 -12.38
C ARG A 30 -10.38 -15.74 -12.07
N TRP A 31 -10.43 -16.94 -11.50
CA TRP A 31 -11.69 -17.64 -11.20
C TRP A 31 -12.59 -16.91 -10.20
N ARG A 32 -12.01 -16.20 -9.23
CA ARG A 32 -12.77 -15.35 -8.30
C ARG A 32 -13.32 -14.08 -8.95
N GLY A 33 -12.79 -13.66 -10.10
CA GLY A 33 -13.27 -12.49 -10.86
C GLY A 33 -12.24 -11.36 -11.06
N VAL A 34 -10.98 -11.52 -10.65
CA VAL A 34 -9.93 -10.53 -10.95
C VAL A 34 -9.61 -10.59 -12.43
N GLN A 35 -9.53 -9.43 -13.08
CA GLN A 35 -9.16 -9.32 -14.49
C GLN A 35 -7.63 -9.31 -14.59
N ILE A 36 -7.03 -10.37 -15.13
CA ILE A 36 -5.56 -10.53 -15.16
C ILE A 36 -5.09 -10.88 -16.56
N GLY A 37 -4.22 -10.04 -17.11
CA GLY A 37 -3.50 -10.22 -18.37
C GLY A 37 -2.49 -11.38 -18.37
N SER A 38 -1.68 -11.45 -19.41
CA SER A 38 -0.68 -12.49 -19.67
C SER A 38 0.63 -12.22 -18.91
N ASN A 39 1.38 -13.29 -18.63
CA ASN A 39 2.71 -13.20 -18.01
C ASN A 39 2.73 -12.41 -16.66
N VAL A 40 1.71 -12.63 -15.83
CA VAL A 40 1.60 -11.97 -14.51
C VAL A 40 2.20 -12.84 -13.42
N PHE A 41 3.02 -12.22 -12.57
CA PHE A 41 3.48 -12.81 -11.32
C PHE A 41 2.72 -12.21 -10.13
N ILE A 42 2.17 -13.07 -9.27
CA ILE A 42 1.57 -12.66 -7.99
C ILE A 42 2.34 -13.37 -6.88
N GLY A 43 2.92 -12.61 -5.97
CA GLY A 43 3.67 -13.11 -4.82
C GLY A 43 2.79 -13.86 -3.81
N GLU A 44 3.42 -14.68 -3.00
CA GLU A 44 2.75 -15.39 -1.91
C GLU A 44 2.10 -14.41 -0.93
N GLU A 45 0.96 -14.81 -0.37
CA GLU A 45 0.15 -14.03 0.58
C GLU A 45 -0.37 -12.67 0.09
N ALA A 46 -0.14 -12.29 -1.18
CA ALA A 46 -0.72 -11.10 -1.76
C ALA A 46 -2.25 -11.13 -1.59
N TYR A 47 -2.78 -10.08 -0.97
CA TYR A 47 -4.20 -9.92 -0.73
C TYR A 47 -4.77 -9.10 -1.89
N LEU A 48 -5.63 -9.70 -2.70
CA LEU A 48 -6.43 -8.97 -3.69
C LEU A 48 -7.87 -8.89 -3.18
N GLU A 49 -8.54 -7.76 -3.44
CA GLU A 49 -9.92 -7.50 -3.03
C GLU A 49 -10.80 -8.76 -3.05
N ASN A 50 -11.30 -9.14 -1.87
CA ASN A 50 -12.01 -10.39 -1.70
C ASN A 50 -13.50 -10.27 -2.03
N ASN A 51 -14.11 -9.13 -1.69
CA ASN A 51 -15.56 -8.95 -1.77
C ASN A 51 -16.02 -8.50 -3.16
N TYR A 52 -15.16 -7.77 -3.88
CA TYR A 52 -15.40 -7.21 -5.21
C TYR A 52 -14.16 -7.41 -6.11
N PRO A 53 -13.73 -8.65 -6.36
CA PRO A 53 -12.54 -8.95 -7.15
C PRO A 53 -12.59 -8.38 -8.58
N GLU A 54 -13.78 -8.17 -9.14
CA GLU A 54 -14.01 -7.54 -10.44
C GLU A 54 -13.54 -6.07 -10.51
N CYS A 55 -13.35 -5.43 -9.35
CA CYS A 55 -12.82 -4.07 -9.26
C CYS A 55 -11.29 -4.01 -9.44
N ILE A 56 -10.62 -5.15 -9.58
CA ILE A 56 -9.17 -5.23 -9.79
C ILE A 56 -8.90 -5.64 -11.23
N GLN A 57 -8.16 -4.79 -11.95
CA GLN A 57 -7.63 -5.05 -13.28
C GLN A 57 -6.11 -5.02 -13.22
N ILE A 58 -5.48 -6.04 -13.81
CA ILE A 58 -4.03 -6.22 -13.91
C ILE A 58 -3.72 -6.49 -15.38
N GLY A 59 -2.84 -5.67 -15.96
CA GLY A 59 -2.35 -5.77 -17.33
C GLY A 59 -1.39 -6.93 -17.56
N ASP A 60 -0.71 -6.89 -18.69
CA ASP A 60 0.29 -7.86 -19.12
C ASP A 60 1.66 -7.58 -18.48
N ASN A 61 2.46 -8.63 -18.29
CA ASN A 61 3.85 -8.54 -17.77
C ASN A 61 3.98 -7.90 -16.37
N VAL A 62 2.92 -7.92 -15.57
CA VAL A 62 2.91 -7.31 -14.24
C VAL A 62 3.52 -8.23 -13.19
N GLN A 63 4.32 -7.66 -12.28
CA GLN A 63 4.82 -8.36 -11.10
C GLN A 63 4.30 -7.72 -9.82
N ILE A 64 3.63 -8.51 -8.99
CA ILE A 64 3.15 -8.11 -7.66
C ILE A 64 3.94 -8.87 -6.61
N GLY A 65 4.67 -8.15 -5.75
CA GLY A 65 5.49 -8.71 -4.69
C GLY A 65 4.67 -9.41 -3.59
N ILE A 66 5.36 -10.26 -2.83
CA ILE A 66 4.76 -11.01 -1.71
C ILE A 66 4.08 -10.08 -0.71
N ARG A 67 2.99 -10.55 -0.07
CA ARG A 67 2.26 -9.86 1.00
C ARG A 67 1.75 -8.45 0.64
N THR A 68 1.71 -8.10 -0.64
CA THR A 68 1.11 -6.85 -1.11
C THR A 68 -0.41 -6.89 -0.97
N ILE A 69 -1.01 -5.80 -0.53
CA ILE A 69 -2.45 -5.65 -0.35
C ILE A 69 -2.99 -4.71 -1.42
N ILE A 70 -3.97 -5.19 -2.20
CA ILE A 70 -4.71 -4.40 -3.18
C ILE A 70 -6.18 -4.40 -2.78
N MET A 71 -6.64 -3.25 -2.26
CA MET A 71 -7.98 -3.07 -1.73
C MET A 71 -8.74 -2.03 -2.54
N ALA A 72 -9.88 -2.43 -3.09
CA ALA A 72 -10.74 -1.54 -3.88
C ALA A 72 -12.05 -1.19 -3.16
N HIS A 73 -12.18 -1.55 -1.88
CA HIS A 73 -13.38 -1.33 -1.09
C HIS A 73 -13.08 -0.77 0.30
N LEU A 74 -12.36 0.36 0.39
CA LEU A 74 -12.02 0.95 1.69
C LEU A 74 -13.23 1.56 2.44
N ARG A 75 -14.21 2.14 1.71
CA ARG A 75 -15.45 2.71 2.26
C ARG A 75 -16.63 2.67 1.27
N GLY A 76 -16.71 1.58 0.49
CA GLY A 76 -17.60 1.46 -0.67
C GLY A 76 -16.82 1.11 -1.93
N PRO A 77 -17.49 0.75 -3.05
CA PRO A 77 -16.81 0.26 -4.24
C PRO A 77 -15.97 1.37 -4.89
N GLY A 78 -14.69 1.08 -5.10
CA GLY A 78 -13.76 1.78 -5.98
C GLY A 78 -13.18 0.80 -7.01
N ARG A 79 -12.09 1.18 -7.67
CA ARG A 79 -11.40 0.36 -8.67
C ARG A 79 -9.89 0.53 -8.59
N VAL A 80 -9.14 -0.54 -8.82
CA VAL A 80 -7.69 -0.47 -9.01
C VAL A 80 -7.37 -1.03 -10.39
N ILE A 81 -6.62 -0.25 -11.17
CA ILE A 81 -6.14 -0.63 -12.49
C ILE A 81 -4.62 -0.57 -12.44
N ILE A 82 -3.99 -1.72 -12.66
CA ILE A 82 -2.55 -1.85 -12.86
C ILE A 82 -2.35 -2.08 -14.35
N GLU A 83 -1.67 -1.16 -15.02
CA GLU A 83 -1.37 -1.25 -16.45
C GLU A 83 -0.20 -2.21 -16.72
N ASP A 84 0.19 -2.31 -17.98
CA ASP A 84 1.19 -3.26 -18.45
C ASP A 84 2.60 -2.94 -17.92
N ASP A 85 3.46 -3.95 -17.85
CA ASP A 85 4.88 -3.85 -17.49
C ASP A 85 5.15 -3.23 -16.09
N VAL A 86 4.15 -3.22 -15.21
CA VAL A 86 4.26 -2.65 -13.86
C VAL A 86 4.98 -3.62 -12.91
N TYR A 87 5.90 -3.07 -12.11
CA TYR A 87 6.48 -3.76 -10.96
C TYR A 87 5.96 -3.17 -9.65
N ILE A 88 5.41 -4.01 -8.78
CA ILE A 88 5.04 -3.66 -7.41
C ILE A 88 5.86 -4.50 -6.44
N GLY A 89 6.69 -3.83 -5.63
CA GLY A 89 7.53 -4.47 -4.63
C GLY A 89 6.73 -5.15 -3.50
N PRO A 90 7.39 -5.95 -2.66
CA PRO A 90 6.75 -6.66 -1.56
C PRO A 90 6.18 -5.72 -0.50
N ASN A 91 5.15 -6.19 0.21
CA ASN A 91 4.51 -5.49 1.33
C ASN A 91 3.97 -4.09 0.98
N CYS A 92 3.59 -3.84 -0.27
CA CYS A 92 2.92 -2.60 -0.64
C CYS A 92 1.44 -2.62 -0.23
N VAL A 93 0.84 -1.44 -0.10
CA VAL A 93 -0.61 -1.29 0.05
C VAL A 93 -1.12 -0.36 -1.05
N ILE A 94 -2.05 -0.83 -1.87
CA ILE A 94 -2.75 -0.03 -2.88
C ILE A 94 -4.22 0.02 -2.47
N ALA A 95 -4.72 1.22 -2.18
CA ALA A 95 -6.05 1.40 -1.62
C ALA A 95 -6.88 2.42 -2.41
N ALA A 96 -7.96 1.96 -3.04
CA ALA A 96 -8.96 2.82 -3.65
C ALA A 96 -10.14 3.09 -2.69
N ALA A 97 -10.47 4.37 -2.54
CA ALA A 97 -11.65 4.81 -1.80
C ALA A 97 -12.93 4.66 -2.65
N HIS A 98 -14.08 4.87 -2.02
CA HIS A 98 -15.39 4.82 -2.70
C HIS A 98 -15.44 5.75 -3.92
N ALA A 99 -15.99 5.23 -5.02
CA ALA A 99 -16.15 5.93 -6.29
C ALA A 99 -14.82 6.44 -6.91
N ARG A 100 -13.67 6.00 -6.40
CA ARG A 100 -12.35 6.33 -6.95
C ARG A 100 -11.79 5.18 -7.74
N THR A 101 -11.13 5.49 -8.85
CA THR A 101 -10.25 4.57 -9.55
C THR A 101 -8.82 5.00 -9.26
N ILE A 102 -7.97 4.07 -8.81
CA ILE A 102 -6.53 4.25 -8.71
C ILE A 102 -5.88 3.56 -9.90
N ARG A 103 -5.11 4.30 -10.70
CA ARG A 103 -4.35 3.79 -11.83
C ARG A 103 -2.86 3.76 -11.50
N ILE A 104 -2.22 2.63 -11.74
CA ILE A 104 -0.76 2.51 -11.74
C ILE A 104 -0.33 2.38 -13.20
N GLY A 105 0.26 3.46 -13.70
CA GLY A 105 0.57 3.62 -15.11
C GLY A 105 1.63 2.64 -15.63
N THR A 106 1.58 2.41 -16.94
CA THR A 106 2.41 1.45 -17.67
C THR A 106 3.90 1.62 -17.33
N GLY A 107 4.58 0.52 -17.02
CA GLY A 107 6.01 0.50 -16.70
C GLY A 107 6.39 1.17 -15.37
N ALA A 108 5.43 1.54 -14.52
CA ALA A 108 5.74 2.11 -13.20
C ALA A 108 6.38 1.07 -12.27
N VAL A 109 7.24 1.56 -11.38
CA VAL A 109 7.96 0.77 -10.38
C VAL A 109 7.58 1.28 -9.00
N ILE A 110 6.86 0.47 -8.24
CA ILE A 110 6.49 0.75 -6.85
C ILE A 110 7.49 0.03 -5.94
N GLY A 111 8.30 0.79 -5.22
CA GLY A 111 9.25 0.25 -4.25
C GLY A 111 8.54 -0.46 -3.09
N ALA A 112 9.20 -1.46 -2.51
CA ALA A 112 8.69 -2.20 -1.35
C ALA A 112 8.22 -1.27 -0.22
N LEU A 113 7.22 -1.69 0.55
CA LEU A 113 6.66 -0.95 1.70
C LEU A 113 5.97 0.39 1.33
N SER A 114 5.63 0.62 0.05
CA SER A 114 4.94 1.84 -0.37
C SER A 114 3.43 1.76 -0.14
N ALA A 115 2.83 2.89 0.26
CA ALA A 115 1.38 3.06 0.37
C ALA A 115 0.86 3.97 -0.75
N ILE A 116 0.01 3.44 -1.63
CA ILE A 116 -0.50 4.10 -2.83
C ILE A 116 -2.00 4.36 -2.66
N THR A 117 -2.39 5.63 -2.66
CA THR A 117 -3.79 6.11 -2.51
C THR A 117 -4.21 7.09 -3.61
N THR A 118 -3.31 7.34 -4.56
CA THR A 118 -3.48 8.23 -5.71
C THR A 118 -2.89 7.58 -6.95
N ASP A 119 -3.23 8.11 -8.13
CA ASP A 119 -2.72 7.61 -9.40
C ASP A 119 -1.19 7.74 -9.47
N VAL A 120 -0.55 6.73 -10.04
CA VAL A 120 0.89 6.71 -10.31
C VAL A 120 1.09 6.90 -11.81
N PRO A 121 1.85 7.92 -12.25
CA PRO A 121 2.12 8.14 -13.66
C PRO A 121 2.86 6.97 -14.32
N PRO A 122 2.72 6.77 -15.65
CA PRO A 122 3.50 5.78 -16.38
C PRO A 122 5.01 6.00 -16.21
N ARG A 123 5.76 4.89 -16.11
CA ARG A 123 7.23 4.86 -15.93
C ARG A 123 7.75 5.63 -14.70
N ALA A 124 6.88 5.92 -13.73
CA ALA A 124 7.29 6.54 -12.47
C ALA A 124 7.96 5.51 -11.55
N LEU A 125 8.99 5.95 -10.83
CA LEU A 125 9.57 5.22 -9.70
C LEU A 125 9.06 5.82 -8.39
N ILE A 126 8.28 5.04 -7.64
CA ILE A 126 7.86 5.39 -6.28
C ILE A 126 8.79 4.70 -5.30
N ARG A 127 9.44 5.47 -4.42
CA ARG A 127 10.24 4.92 -3.32
C ARG A 127 9.45 4.96 -2.02
N PRO A 128 9.64 4.00 -1.10
CA PRO A 128 9.10 4.13 0.25
C PRO A 128 9.69 5.37 0.92
N ALA A 129 8.93 5.93 1.86
CA ALA A 129 9.46 6.97 2.74
C ALA A 129 10.70 6.44 3.46
N SER A 130 11.74 7.26 3.54
CA SER A 130 12.90 6.93 4.37
C SER A 130 12.48 6.98 5.84
N PRO A 131 13.00 6.07 6.68
CA PRO A 131 12.71 6.12 8.11
C PRO A 131 13.21 7.47 8.68
N GLU A 132 12.31 8.20 9.32
CA GLU A 132 12.65 9.42 10.04
C GLU A 132 12.62 9.15 11.54
N GLN A 133 13.73 9.43 12.22
CA GLN A 133 13.70 9.52 13.67
C GLN A 133 12.99 10.83 14.05
N VAL A 134 11.89 10.74 14.79
CA VAL A 134 11.10 11.92 15.20
C VAL A 134 11.39 12.37 16.64
N ALA A 135 11.87 11.47 17.50
CA ALA A 135 12.16 11.73 18.91
C ALA A 135 13.14 10.69 19.47
N THR A 136 13.70 11.00 20.64
CA THR A 136 14.38 10.03 21.52
C THR A 136 13.39 9.55 22.57
N VAL A 137 13.40 8.25 22.90
CA VAL A 137 12.52 7.65 23.91
C VAL A 137 13.29 7.47 25.23
N ARG A 138 12.81 8.05 26.33
CA ARG A 138 13.40 7.86 27.68
C ARG A 138 12.84 6.62 28.39
N GLN A 139 11.59 6.29 28.10
CA GLN A 139 10.92 5.08 28.57
C GLN A 139 10.57 4.21 27.35
N ALA A 140 10.88 2.92 27.40
CA ALA A 140 10.51 2.00 26.32
C ALA A 140 9.01 1.70 26.38
N LEU A 141 8.32 1.75 25.23
CA LEU A 141 6.87 1.47 25.16
C LEU A 141 6.53 0.07 25.67
N ALA A 142 7.40 -0.92 25.43
CA ALA A 142 7.19 -2.30 25.85
C ALA A 142 7.17 -2.50 27.38
N THR A 143 7.72 -1.57 28.15
CA THR A 143 7.86 -1.68 29.62
C THR A 143 7.22 -0.53 30.39
N ALA A 144 6.70 0.50 29.71
CA ALA A 144 5.98 1.59 30.35
C ALA A 144 4.69 1.08 31.04
N GLY A 145 4.36 1.60 32.22
CA GLY A 145 3.12 1.27 32.93
C GLY A 145 1.87 1.81 32.22
N SER A 146 2.02 2.80 31.33
CA SER A 146 0.96 3.27 30.45
C SER A 146 1.48 3.93 29.18
N TYR A 147 0.62 4.05 28.15
CA TYR A 147 0.93 4.82 26.94
C TYR A 147 1.23 6.29 27.25
N GLN A 148 0.56 6.87 28.24
CA GLN A 148 0.77 8.28 28.62
C GLN A 148 2.13 8.50 29.29
N GLU A 149 2.59 7.55 30.08
CA GLU A 149 3.95 7.56 30.63
C GLU A 149 4.99 7.49 29.51
N PHE A 150 4.80 6.61 28.52
CA PHE A 150 5.65 6.55 27.32
C PHE A 150 5.68 7.90 26.58
N LEU A 151 4.51 8.52 26.33
CA LEU A 151 4.42 9.81 25.64
C LEU A 151 5.16 10.94 26.38
N ARG A 152 5.06 10.98 27.72
CA ARG A 152 5.83 11.94 28.54
C ARG A 152 7.34 11.70 28.47
N GLY A 153 7.75 10.47 28.13
CA GLY A 153 9.15 10.10 27.93
C GLY A 153 9.73 10.46 26.56
N LEU A 154 8.94 11.04 25.64
CA LEU A 154 9.44 11.50 24.34
C LEU A 154 10.25 12.80 24.51
N ALA A 155 11.47 12.80 23.98
CA ALA A 155 12.37 13.94 23.98
C ALA A 155 12.73 14.37 22.54
N PRO A 156 12.87 15.68 22.26
CA PRO A 156 13.35 16.16 20.97
C PRO A 156 14.73 15.60 20.61
N LEU A 157 15.03 15.54 19.32
CA LEU A 157 16.36 15.18 18.83
C LEU A 157 17.34 16.34 19.12
N ALA A 158 18.54 16.00 19.59
CA ALA A 158 19.58 17.00 19.80
C ALA A 158 19.89 17.73 18.47
N GLY A 159 19.69 19.05 18.45
CA GLY A 159 20.04 19.91 17.30
C GLY A 159 18.89 20.47 16.46
N LYS A 160 17.64 19.98 16.57
CA LYS A 160 16.47 20.51 15.82
C LYS A 160 15.84 21.80 16.39
N GLU A 161 16.32 22.32 17.52
CA GLU A 161 15.82 23.57 18.12
C GLU A 161 16.26 24.85 17.39
N LYS A 162 17.31 24.81 16.56
CA LYS A 162 17.90 26.03 15.94
C LYS A 162 17.28 26.44 14.60
N GLU A 163 16.52 25.58 13.92
CA GLU A 163 15.97 25.91 12.59
C GLU A 163 14.62 26.64 12.64
N ASN A 164 13.84 26.49 13.72
CA ASN A 164 12.54 27.15 13.86
C ASN A 164 12.60 28.61 14.35
N CYS A 165 13.80 29.18 14.54
CA CYS A 165 13.97 30.55 15.06
C CYS A 165 14.33 31.60 13.98
N VAL A 166 14.44 31.23 12.70
CA VAL A 166 14.91 32.14 11.64
C VAL A 166 13.80 32.99 10.99
N HIS A 167 12.53 32.81 11.39
CA HIS A 167 11.40 33.58 10.81
C HIS A 167 10.80 34.69 11.70
N CYS A 168 11.44 35.03 12.81
CA CYS A 168 11.08 36.21 13.60
C CYS A 168 12.31 37.12 13.69
N ASN A 169 12.53 37.99 12.69
CA ASN A 169 13.17 39.31 12.81
C ASN A 169 13.44 39.87 11.40
N ALA A 170 12.40 40.41 10.75
CA ALA A 170 12.57 41.27 9.58
C ALA A 170 11.37 42.21 9.40
N THR A 171 11.07 43.02 10.41
CA THR A 171 10.39 44.32 10.25
C THR A 171 10.50 45.09 11.57
N ASP A 172 11.66 45.69 11.83
CA ASP A 172 11.73 46.99 12.51
C ASP A 172 13.17 47.51 12.44
N GLN A 173 13.39 48.56 11.64
CA GLN A 173 14.25 49.73 11.89
C GLN A 173 14.70 50.40 10.57
N SER A 174 14.40 51.71 10.48
CA SER A 174 15.00 52.79 9.65
C SER A 174 15.01 52.58 8.12
N GLU A 175 14.42 53.44 7.29
CA GLU A 175 14.45 54.91 7.23
C GLU A 175 13.13 55.51 6.72
#